data_AF-A0A1B6GGH6-F1
#
_entry.id   AF-A0A1B6GGH6-F1
#
_cell.length_a   1.000
_cell.length_b   1.000
_cell.length_c   1.000
_cell.angle_alpha   90.00
_cell.angle_beta   90.00
_cell.angle_gamma   90.00
#
_symmetry.space_group_name_H-M   'P 1'
#
loop_
_entity.id
_entity.type
_entity.pdbx_description
1 polymer ?
#
loop_
_entity_poly.entity_id
_entity_poly.type
_entity_poly.pdbx_seq_one_letter_code
_entity_poly.pdbx_strand_id
1 'polypeptide(L)'
;DKEIVILGGGDGALLYELLKERPKFVTMLELDEVVMKACREHLRSCCGDCLDKLEDFNYKIVIGDCVKTLDVMIAEGKMVDYVFGDLTDIPVSTSPQGEVWDFIRLILNKAMQVLKPTGKYMTHGNGASSPASLAMYEDQLNNLKIPVQFT
;
A
#
# COMPACT_ATOMS: atom_id res chain seq x y z
N ASP A 1 -4.73 11.96 -14.27
CA ASP A 1 -3.27 12.15 -14.35
C ASP A 1 -2.64 12.18 -12.95
N LYS A 2 -2.47 11.01 -12.34
CA LYS A 2 -1.94 10.82 -10.98
C LYS A 2 -0.92 9.68 -10.95
N GLU A 3 0.20 9.86 -10.26
CA GLU A 3 1.14 8.77 -9.99
C GLU A 3 0.78 8.11 -8.66
N ILE A 4 0.67 6.78 -8.66
CA ILE A 4 0.12 6.00 -7.55
C ILE A 4 1.06 4.85 -7.22
N VAL A 5 1.24 4.56 -5.93
CA VAL A 5 1.87 3.34 -5.44
C VAL A 5 0.85 2.52 -4.65
N ILE A 6 0.83 1.21 -4.87
CA ILE A 6 0.10 0.24 -4.04
C ILE A 6 1.15 -0.63 -3.35
N LEU A 7 1.06 -0.73 -2.03
CA LEU A 7 1.88 -1.62 -1.21
C LEU A 7 1.05 -2.88 -0.92
N GLY A 8 1.43 -4.02 -1.47
CA GLY A 8 0.61 -5.25 -1.47
C GLY A 8 -0.41 -5.25 -2.61
N GLY A 9 -1.65 -5.65 -2.29
CA GLY A 9 -2.75 -5.71 -3.26
C GLY A 9 -2.65 -6.88 -4.25
N GLY A 10 -2.07 -8.01 -3.83
CA GLY A 10 -1.87 -9.19 -4.67
C GLY A 10 -3.14 -9.80 -5.27
N ASP A 11 -4.32 -9.48 -4.75
CA ASP A 11 -5.59 -9.86 -5.38
C ASP A 11 -5.89 -9.07 -6.66
N GLY A 12 -5.26 -7.90 -6.84
CA GLY A 12 -5.35 -7.07 -8.03
C GLY A 12 -6.60 -6.20 -8.15
N ALA A 13 -7.56 -6.27 -7.22
CA ALA A 13 -8.80 -5.51 -7.33
C ALA A 13 -8.57 -4.00 -7.29
N LEU A 14 -7.74 -3.52 -6.36
CA LEU A 14 -7.43 -2.10 -6.26
C LEU A 14 -6.74 -1.58 -7.53
N LEU A 15 -5.76 -2.32 -8.07
CA LEU A 15 -5.12 -1.99 -9.34
C LEU A 15 -6.17 -1.94 -10.47
N TYR A 16 -7.04 -2.95 -10.56
CA TYR A 16 -8.06 -3.03 -11.59
C TYR A 16 -9.04 -1.85 -11.55
N GLU A 17 -9.51 -1.44 -10.36
CA GLU A 17 -10.39 -0.27 -10.23
C GLU A 17 -9.66 1.03 -10.52
N LEU A 18 -8.42 1.21 -10.01
CA LEU A 18 -7.65 2.43 -10.26
C LEU A 18 -7.37 2.64 -11.75
N LEU A 19 -7.13 1.57 -12.53
CA LEU A 19 -6.88 1.69 -13.97
C LEU A 19 -8.07 2.27 -14.75
N LYS A 20 -9.30 2.09 -14.27
CA LYS A 20 -10.52 2.66 -14.89
C LYS A 20 -10.57 4.18 -14.75
N GLU A 21 -9.96 4.72 -13.69
CA GLU A 21 -9.83 6.16 -13.43
C GLU A 21 -8.73 6.85 -14.27
N ARG A 22 -8.07 6.11 -15.17
CA ARG A 22 -7.02 6.61 -16.08
C ARG A 22 -5.91 7.40 -15.35
N PRO A 23 -5.20 6.75 -14.41
CA PRO A 23 -4.07 7.34 -13.72
C PRO A 23 -2.93 7.60 -14.70
N LYS A 24 -1.95 8.39 -14.28
CA LYS A 24 -0.73 8.59 -15.06
C LYS A 24 0.06 7.30 -15.10
N PHE A 25 0.28 6.73 -13.91
CA PHE A 25 1.00 5.49 -13.74
C PHE A 25 0.69 4.88 -12.35
N VAL A 26 0.50 3.57 -12.29
CA VAL A 26 0.36 2.83 -11.01
C VAL A 26 1.54 1.87 -10.84
N THR A 27 2.22 1.93 -9.71
CA THR A 27 3.23 0.93 -9.33
C THR A 27 2.70 0.08 -8.18
N MET A 28 2.45 -1.20 -8.41
CA MET A 28 2.01 -2.15 -7.39
C MET A 28 3.20 -2.97 -6.91
N LEU A 29 3.40 -3.07 -5.60
CA LEU A 29 4.52 -3.75 -4.97
C LEU A 29 4.01 -4.99 -4.22
N GLU A 30 4.13 -6.16 -4.83
CA GLU A 30 3.60 -7.42 -4.27
C GLU A 30 4.75 -8.39 -3.97
N LEU A 31 4.76 -8.99 -2.79
CA LEU A 31 5.82 -9.91 -2.36
C LEU A 31 5.64 -11.29 -3.00
N ASP A 32 4.40 -11.77 -3.10
CA ASP A 32 4.09 -13.16 -3.41
C ASP A 32 3.44 -13.33 -4.79
N GLU A 33 4.22 -13.83 -5.74
CA GLU A 33 3.74 -14.15 -7.09
C GLU A 33 2.68 -15.26 -7.09
N VAL A 34 2.68 -16.16 -6.11
CA VAL A 34 1.71 -17.26 -6.02
C VAL A 34 0.32 -16.72 -5.72
N VAL A 35 0.21 -15.72 -4.84
CA VAL A 35 -1.06 -15.03 -4.55
C VAL A 35 -1.63 -14.44 -5.83
N MET A 36 -0.84 -13.67 -6.58
CA MET A 36 -1.29 -13.08 -7.84
C MET A 36 -1.70 -14.13 -8.88
N LYS A 37 -0.95 -15.23 -8.99
CA LYS A 37 -1.29 -16.33 -9.91
C LYS A 37 -2.64 -16.95 -9.55
N ALA A 38 -2.88 -17.22 -8.27
CA ALA A 38 -4.13 -17.78 -7.79
C ALA A 38 -5.31 -16.81 -7.98
N CYS A 39 -5.13 -15.53 -7.66
CA CYS A 39 -6.15 -14.50 -7.84
C CYS A 39 -6.48 -14.28 -9.32
N ARG A 40 -5.47 -14.28 -10.19
CA ARG A 40 -5.66 -14.27 -11.65
C ARG A 40 -6.45 -15.49 -12.13
N GLU A 41 -6.26 -16.67 -11.55
CA GLU A 41 -7.00 -17.87 -11.98
C GLU A 41 -8.44 -17.89 -11.44
N HIS A 42 -8.64 -17.51 -10.19
CA HIS A 42 -9.89 -17.77 -9.46
C HIS A 42 -10.71 -16.51 -9.12
N LEU A 43 -10.11 -15.32 -9.09
CA LEU A 43 -10.75 -14.05 -8.71
C LEU A 43 -10.85 -13.07 -9.89
N ARG A 44 -11.15 -13.59 -11.10
CA ARG A 44 -11.29 -12.78 -12.32
C ARG A 44 -12.34 -11.68 -12.21
N SER A 45 -13.40 -11.88 -11.43
CA SER A 45 -14.40 -10.83 -11.17
C SER A 45 -13.82 -9.61 -10.45
N CYS A 46 -12.69 -9.77 -9.73
CA CYS A 46 -12.05 -8.72 -8.96
C CYS A 46 -10.89 -8.08 -9.75
N CYS A 47 -9.97 -8.88 -10.28
CA CYS A 47 -8.77 -8.38 -10.95
C CYS A 47 -8.91 -8.16 -12.46
N GLY A 48 -10.00 -8.63 -13.07
CA GLY A 48 -10.16 -8.61 -14.53
C GLY A 48 -8.97 -9.24 -15.23
N ASP A 49 -8.26 -8.44 -16.02
CA ASP A 49 -7.06 -8.80 -16.79
C ASP A 49 -5.77 -8.11 -16.28
N CYS A 50 -5.82 -7.31 -15.21
CA CYS A 50 -4.68 -6.51 -14.77
C CYS A 50 -3.48 -7.34 -14.25
N LEU A 51 -3.71 -8.61 -13.90
CA LEU A 51 -2.68 -9.55 -13.46
C LEU A 51 -2.14 -10.44 -14.59
N ASP A 52 -2.63 -10.28 -15.84
CA ASP A 52 -2.15 -11.09 -16.97
C ASP A 52 -0.74 -10.69 -17.43
N LYS A 53 -0.35 -9.44 -17.15
CA LYS A 53 1.00 -8.91 -17.39
C LYS A 53 1.50 -8.20 -16.15
N LEU A 54 2.82 -8.19 -15.98
CA LEU A 54 3.46 -7.42 -14.91
C LEU A 54 3.68 -5.95 -15.29
N GLU A 55 3.54 -5.58 -16.57
CA GLU A 55 3.76 -4.22 -17.02
C GLU A 55 2.94 -3.93 -18.28
N ASP A 56 2.37 -2.73 -18.32
CA ASP A 56 1.71 -2.16 -19.50
C ASP A 56 1.95 -0.63 -19.52
N PHE A 57 1.34 0.09 -20.46
CA PHE A 57 1.65 1.51 -20.69
C PHE A 57 1.39 2.44 -19.49
N ASN A 58 0.51 2.06 -18.56
CA ASN A 58 0.08 2.88 -17.43
C ASN A 58 0.20 2.18 -16.06
N TYR A 59 0.82 1.00 -15.98
CA TYR A 59 1.14 0.38 -14.69
C TYR A 59 2.31 -0.60 -14.76
N LYS A 60 2.87 -0.89 -13.59
CA LYS A 60 3.85 -1.95 -13.36
C LYS A 60 3.62 -2.63 -12.02
N ILE A 61 3.72 -3.95 -12.00
CA ILE A 61 3.77 -4.79 -10.82
C ILE A 61 5.23 -5.18 -10.58
N VAL A 62 5.75 -4.82 -9.42
CA VAL A 62 7.11 -5.18 -8.98
C VAL A 62 6.97 -6.31 -7.97
N ILE A 63 7.49 -7.48 -8.33
CA ILE A 63 7.51 -8.63 -7.42
C ILE A 63 8.70 -8.49 -6.47
N GLY A 64 8.43 -8.34 -5.18
CA GLY A 64 9.43 -8.29 -4.14
C GLY A 64 9.02 -7.50 -2.91
N ASP A 65 9.98 -7.39 -1.98
CA ASP A 65 9.81 -6.65 -0.73
C ASP A 65 9.62 -5.15 -1.00
N CYS A 66 8.42 -4.65 -0.67
CA CYS A 66 8.05 -3.25 -0.86
C CYS A 66 8.98 -2.27 -0.12
N VAL A 67 9.60 -2.69 1.00
CA VAL A 67 10.54 -1.84 1.76
C VAL A 67 11.74 -1.47 0.90
N LYS A 68 12.28 -2.44 0.15
CA LYS A 68 13.44 -2.21 -0.73
C LYS A 68 13.11 -1.27 -1.86
N THR A 69 11.95 -1.43 -2.49
CA THR A 69 11.52 -0.55 -3.58
C THR A 69 11.25 0.87 -3.07
N LEU A 70 10.64 1.01 -1.90
CA LEU A 70 10.47 2.31 -1.26
C LEU A 70 11.83 2.98 -0.97
N ASP A 71 12.83 2.23 -0.50
CA ASP A 71 14.18 2.76 -0.29
C ASP A 71 14.83 3.29 -1.58
N VAL A 72 14.66 2.58 -2.70
CA VAL A 72 15.12 3.05 -4.01
C VAL A 72 14.39 4.34 -4.41
N MET A 73 13.06 4.38 -4.26
CA MET A 73 12.28 5.58 -4.58
C MET A 73 12.70 6.79 -3.75
N ILE A 74 12.96 6.58 -2.45
CA ILE A 74 13.45 7.64 -1.55
C ILE A 74 14.82 8.14 -2.02
N ALA A 75 15.75 7.23 -2.34
CA ALA A 75 17.08 7.59 -2.82
C ALA A 75 17.05 8.35 -4.15
N GLU A 76 16.08 8.04 -5.02
CA GLU A 76 15.86 8.73 -6.30
C GLU A 76 15.08 10.06 -6.14
N GLY A 77 14.57 10.38 -4.95
CA GLY A 77 13.72 11.55 -4.72
C GLY A 77 12.36 11.46 -5.43
N LYS A 78 11.90 10.25 -5.74
CA LYS A 78 10.62 10.02 -6.41
C LYS A 78 9.47 10.32 -5.45
N MET A 79 8.53 11.16 -5.89
CA MET A 79 7.33 11.50 -5.13
C MET A 79 6.05 11.22 -5.93
N VAL A 80 5.08 10.58 -5.30
CA VAL A 80 3.79 10.18 -5.89
C VAL A 80 2.61 10.92 -5.27
N ASP A 81 1.48 10.94 -5.98
CA ASP A 81 0.27 11.60 -5.51
C ASP A 81 -0.48 10.78 -4.46
N TYR A 82 -0.47 9.45 -4.61
CA TYR A 82 -1.14 8.54 -3.70
C TYR A 82 -0.28 7.34 -3.37
N VAL A 83 -0.35 6.90 -2.12
CA VAL A 83 0.14 5.60 -1.68
C VAL A 83 -1.03 4.87 -1.03
N PHE A 84 -1.32 3.67 -1.52
CA PHE A 84 -2.28 2.76 -0.90
C PHE A 84 -1.54 1.68 -0.12
N GLY A 85 -1.77 1.62 1.19
CA GLY A 85 -1.38 0.48 2.02
C GLY A 85 -2.43 -0.61 1.92
N ASP A 86 -2.17 -1.62 1.12
CA ASP A 86 -3.02 -2.82 0.96
C ASP A 86 -2.21 -4.06 1.35
N LEU A 87 -1.47 -3.91 2.45
CA LEU A 87 -0.69 -4.97 3.08
C LEU A 87 -1.60 -5.80 3.99
N THR A 88 -1.07 -6.87 4.57
CA THR A 88 -1.82 -7.65 5.56
C THR A 88 -2.24 -6.81 6.77
N ASP A 89 -3.41 -7.14 7.31
CA ASP A 89 -4.20 -6.36 8.28
C ASP A 89 -3.45 -5.90 9.54
N ILE A 90 -3.97 -4.84 10.17
CA ILE A 90 -3.47 -4.31 11.44
C ILE A 90 -3.68 -5.36 12.53
N PRO A 91 -2.64 -5.71 13.32
CA PRO A 91 -2.74 -6.73 14.34
C PRO A 91 -3.78 -6.35 15.40
N VAL A 92 -4.60 -7.33 15.83
CA VAL A 92 -5.60 -7.17 16.91
C VAL A 92 -4.95 -7.16 18.31
N SER A 93 -3.63 -6.91 18.40
CA SER A 93 -2.91 -6.91 19.68
C SER A 93 -3.28 -5.69 20.53
N THR A 94 -3.35 -5.88 21.84
CA THR A 94 -3.60 -4.81 22.84
C THR A 94 -2.32 -4.12 23.32
N SER A 95 -1.15 -4.45 22.75
CA SER A 95 0.14 -3.82 23.07
C SER A 95 0.81 -3.24 21.83
N PRO A 96 1.23 -1.96 21.81
CA PRO A 96 1.87 -1.30 20.66
C PRO A 96 3.36 -1.69 20.49
N GLN A 97 3.81 -2.72 21.20
CA GLN A 97 5.14 -3.30 21.13
C GLN A 97 5.10 -4.62 20.36
N GLY A 98 6.12 -4.85 19.52
CA GLY A 98 6.29 -6.08 18.75
C GLY A 98 6.60 -5.82 17.28
N GLU A 99 7.12 -6.86 16.61
CA GLU A 99 7.61 -6.81 15.23
C GLU A 99 6.58 -6.23 14.24
N VAL A 100 5.29 -6.47 14.45
CA VAL A 100 4.22 -5.99 13.57
C VAL A 100 4.04 -4.47 13.66
N TRP A 101 4.07 -3.89 14.86
CA TRP A 101 3.94 -2.43 15.02
C TRP A 101 5.19 -1.69 14.54
N ASP A 102 6.37 -2.29 14.74
CA ASP A 102 7.62 -1.79 14.15
C ASP A 102 7.56 -1.78 12.63
N PHE A 103 7.01 -2.85 12.03
CA PHE A 103 6.81 -2.94 10.60
C PHE A 103 5.80 -1.91 10.08
N ILE A 104 4.65 -1.72 10.75
CA ILE A 104 3.68 -0.69 10.38
C ILE A 104 4.32 0.70 10.41
N ARG A 105 5.03 1.06 11.49
CA ARG A 105 5.75 2.33 11.58
C ARG A 105 6.81 2.47 10.49
N LEU A 106 7.54 1.39 10.16
CA LEU A 106 8.54 1.38 9.11
C LEU A 106 7.91 1.72 7.75
N ILE A 107 6.82 1.04 7.40
CA ILE A 107 6.09 1.25 6.14
C ILE A 107 5.52 2.66 6.07
N LEU A 108 4.81 3.11 7.10
CA LEU A 108 4.23 4.46 7.14
C LEU A 108 5.30 5.53 6.98
N ASN A 109 6.42 5.42 7.70
CA ASN A 109 7.52 6.39 7.59
C ASN A 109 8.14 6.43 6.19
N LYS A 110 8.27 5.28 5.51
CA LYS A 110 8.79 5.23 4.13
C LYS A 110 7.76 5.78 3.14
N ALA A 111 6.49 5.41 3.29
CA ALA A 111 5.39 5.91 2.48
C ALA A 111 5.29 7.44 2.53
N MET A 112 5.41 8.05 3.73
CA MET A 112 5.38 9.51 3.86
C MET A 112 6.56 10.20 3.15
N GLN A 113 7.72 9.55 3.02
CA GLN A 113 8.88 10.13 2.33
C GLN A 113 8.76 10.11 0.80
N VAL A 114 7.91 9.23 0.25
CA VAL A 114 7.63 9.17 -1.20
C VAL A 114 6.32 9.84 -1.57
N LEU A 115 5.62 10.45 -0.61
CA LEU A 115 4.41 11.23 -0.88
C LEU A 115 4.78 12.67 -1.21
N LYS A 116 4.11 13.23 -2.22
CA LYS A 116 4.11 14.68 -2.44
C LYS A 116 3.54 15.39 -1.20
N PRO A 117 3.88 16.66 -0.93
CA PRO A 117 3.31 17.42 0.19
C PRO A 117 1.78 17.50 0.21
N THR A 118 1.14 17.40 -0.95
CA THR A 118 -0.33 17.38 -1.12
C THR A 118 -0.88 15.97 -1.38
N GLY A 119 -0.02 14.95 -1.33
CA GLY A 119 -0.39 13.57 -1.56
C GLY A 119 -1.16 12.97 -0.38
N LYS A 120 -1.77 11.82 -0.62
CA LYS A 120 -2.55 11.11 0.40
C LYS A 120 -2.10 9.66 0.54
N TYR A 121 -2.06 9.20 1.78
CA TYR A 121 -1.96 7.79 2.11
C TYR A 121 -3.35 7.25 2.41
N MET A 122 -3.71 6.11 1.83
CA MET A 122 -4.98 5.43 2.10
C MET A 122 -4.68 3.99 2.48
N THR A 123 -5.38 3.46 3.49
CA THR A 123 -5.21 2.08 3.96
C THR A 123 -6.52 1.60 4.56
N HIS A 124 -6.70 0.29 4.66
CA HIS A 124 -7.67 -0.24 5.62
C HIS A 124 -7.16 -0.01 7.05
N GLY A 125 -8.10 0.23 7.97
CA GLY A 125 -7.84 0.27 9.41
C GLY A 125 -8.03 -1.11 10.02
N ASN A 126 -9.10 -1.29 10.77
CA ASN A 126 -9.56 -2.57 11.31
C ASN A 126 -11.10 -2.55 11.35
N GLY A 127 -11.73 -3.62 11.80
CA GLY A 127 -13.17 -3.63 12.05
C GLY A 127 -13.57 -2.57 13.08
N ALA A 128 -14.69 -1.88 12.84
CA ALA A 128 -15.23 -0.88 13.77
C ALA A 128 -15.57 -1.45 15.17
N SER A 129 -15.69 -2.78 15.27
CA SER A 129 -15.84 -3.51 16.54
C SER A 129 -14.56 -3.58 17.38
N SER A 130 -13.42 -3.12 16.86
CA SER A 130 -12.09 -3.18 17.49
C SER A 130 -11.54 -1.77 17.80
N PRO A 131 -12.25 -0.94 18.59
CA PRO A 131 -11.87 0.46 18.80
C PRO A 131 -10.50 0.64 19.46
N ALA A 132 -10.06 -0.32 20.29
CA ALA A 132 -8.74 -0.27 20.90
C ALA A 132 -7.61 -0.41 19.87
N SER A 133 -7.74 -1.35 18.91
CA SER A 133 -6.75 -1.53 17.84
C SER A 133 -6.69 -0.33 16.90
N LEU A 134 -7.84 0.31 16.62
CA LEU A 134 -7.91 1.54 15.84
C LEU A 134 -7.22 2.70 16.57
N ALA A 135 -7.53 2.92 17.85
CA ALA A 135 -6.87 3.96 18.65
C ALA A 135 -5.35 3.75 18.74
N MET A 136 -4.90 2.50 18.86
CA MET A 136 -3.47 2.18 18.86
C MET A 136 -2.79 2.48 17.52
N TYR A 137 -3.48 2.24 16.41
CA TYR A 137 -2.98 2.60 15.08
C TYR A 137 -2.88 4.13 14.92
N GLU A 138 -3.90 4.88 15.36
CA GLU A 138 -3.87 6.35 15.37
C GLU A 138 -2.74 6.89 16.24
N ASP A 139 -2.46 6.27 17.38
CA ASP A 139 -1.29 6.59 18.21
C ASP A 139 0.02 6.38 17.46
N GLN A 140 0.12 5.39 16.55
CA GLN A 140 1.33 5.22 15.73
C GLN A 140 1.48 6.33 14.70
N LEU A 141 0.39 6.89 14.17
CA LEU A 141 0.43 8.02 13.24
C LEU A 141 1.04 9.26 13.91
N ASN A 142 0.77 9.47 15.20
CA ASN A 142 1.37 10.55 15.99
C ASN A 142 2.88 10.37 16.25
N ASN A 143 3.41 9.16 16.05
CA ASN A 143 4.81 8.81 16.28
C ASN A 143 5.65 8.72 14.98
N LEU A 144 5.12 9.20 13.85
CA LEU A 144 5.85 9.23 12.58
C LEU A 144 6.88 10.37 12.55
N LYS A 145 7.96 10.16 11.78
CA LYS A 145 9.03 11.17 11.57
C LYS A 145 8.53 12.39 10.83
N ILE A 146 7.59 12.19 9.90
CA ILE A 146 6.90 13.23 9.16
C ILE A 146 5.55 13.44 9.84
N PRO A 147 5.23 14.63 10.36
CA PRO A 147 3.93 14.90 10.95
C PRO A 147 2.81 14.73 9.92
N VAL A 148 1.72 14.08 10.32
CA VAL A 148 0.58 13.79 9.46
C VAL A 148 -0.73 14.32 10.06
N GLN A 149 -1.73 14.47 9.20
CA GLN A 149 -3.13 14.65 9.60
C GLN A 149 -3.92 13.45 9.09
N PHE A 150 -4.86 12.96 9.88
CA PHE A 150 -5.71 11.83 9.55
C PHE A 150 -7.16 12.11 9.97
N THR A 151 -8.09 11.38 9.35
CA THR A 151 -9.54 11.50 9.54
C THR A 151 -10.17 10.13 9.49
#